data_AF-A0A5N6ITW6-F1
#
_entry.id   AF-A0A5N6ITW6-F1
#
_cell.length_a   1.000
_cell.length_b   1.000
_cell.length_c   1.000
_cell.angle_alpha   90.00
_cell.angle_beta   90.00
_cell.angle_gamma   90.00
#
_symmetry.space_group_name_H-M   'P 1'
#
loop_
_entity.id
_entity.type
_entity.pdbx_description
1 polymer ?
#
loop_
_entity_poly.entity_id
_entity_poly.type
_entity_poly.pdbx_seq_one_letter_code
_entity_poly.pdbx_strand_id
1 'polypeptide(L)'
;MEADSDTQSDVDLLILDYLLCTSIYGLVYVSGVEAEQANECDLNWHLDAVHAIESVLPHSGLLPDDIGVKVRLFEFANALRCYPDARFASQARETRLSCSRYWSEGKSISLSELAGTFITLCYTVGARLSEAMWADTAAQFVMQSAVEEYRKSESPASLSKHITWAKKISVQTANMNQAFTEYISHLQPPDGTSLNIHMRTVSARFPINKFKYSVFDTLVNIMKVLEPPVLLQLERGQLWGLSRTETKQLKDRVGLK
;
A
#
# COMPACT_ATOMS: atom_id res chain seq x y z
N MET A 1 1.00 40.15 2.43
CA MET A 1 2.43 39.85 2.59
C MET A 1 2.56 38.42 2.14
N GLU A 2 2.95 38.18 0.89
CA GLU A 2 3.19 36.83 0.39
C GLU A 2 4.40 36.26 1.11
N ALA A 3 4.32 34.98 1.50
CA ALA A 3 5.49 34.26 1.97
C ALA A 3 6.50 34.18 0.83
N ASP A 4 7.78 34.18 1.17
CA ASP A 4 8.84 33.86 0.23
C ASP A 4 8.54 32.49 -0.43
N SER A 5 8.72 32.39 -1.76
CA SER A 5 8.28 31.22 -2.53
C SER A 5 8.95 29.92 -2.09
N ASP A 6 10.19 30.01 -1.63
CA ASP A 6 10.95 28.86 -1.18
C ASP A 6 10.44 28.40 0.20
N THR A 7 10.11 29.37 1.07
CA THR A 7 9.48 29.09 2.36
C THR A 7 8.10 28.45 2.21
N GLN A 8 7.29 28.90 1.26
CA GLN A 8 5.97 28.32 1.01
C GLN A 8 6.09 26.87 0.54
N SER A 9 7.03 26.58 -0.37
CA SER A 9 7.28 25.21 -0.85
C SER A 9 7.70 24.27 0.27
N ASP A 10 8.58 24.71 1.18
CA ASP A 10 9.01 23.90 2.32
C ASP A 10 7.84 23.59 3.27
N VAL A 11 6.99 24.59 3.56
CA VAL A 11 5.80 24.40 4.40
C VAL A 11 4.83 23.42 3.75
N ASP A 12 4.58 23.54 2.45
CA ASP A 12 3.66 22.66 1.73
C ASP A 12 4.16 21.20 1.73
N LEU A 13 5.46 20.98 1.59
CA LEU A 13 6.08 19.64 1.71
C LEU A 13 5.95 19.06 3.12
N LEU A 14 6.16 19.87 4.16
CA LEU A 14 5.98 19.44 5.55
C LEU A 14 4.53 19.04 5.85
N ILE A 15 3.56 19.78 5.32
CA ILE A 15 2.14 19.48 5.47
C ILE A 15 1.80 18.21 4.69
N LEU A 16 2.24 18.08 3.43
CA LEU A 16 2.02 16.86 2.64
C LEU A 16 2.57 15.63 3.37
N ASP A 17 3.81 15.71 3.86
CA ASP A 17 4.45 14.59 4.55
C ASP A 17 3.66 14.14 5.79
N TYR A 18 3.18 15.10 6.58
CA TYR A 18 2.32 14.85 7.73
C TYR A 18 0.99 14.19 7.34
N LEU A 19 0.32 14.73 6.31
CA LEU A 19 -0.96 14.18 5.84
C LEU A 19 -0.79 12.79 5.26
N LEU A 20 0.26 12.54 4.47
CA LEU A 20 0.55 11.21 3.94
C LEU A 20 0.74 10.21 5.08
N CYS A 21 1.60 10.50 6.06
CA CYS A 21 1.86 9.56 7.14
C CYS A 21 0.64 9.29 8.03
N THR A 22 -0.14 10.32 8.37
CA THR A 22 -1.36 10.14 9.17
C THR A 22 -2.43 9.36 8.40
N SER A 23 -2.58 9.63 7.09
CA SER A 23 -3.53 8.93 6.24
C SER A 23 -3.13 7.48 5.99
N ILE A 24 -1.84 7.20 5.74
CA ILE A 24 -1.33 5.83 5.59
C ILE A 24 -1.54 5.06 6.90
N TYR A 25 -1.27 5.69 8.05
CA TYR A 25 -1.53 5.07 9.35
C TYR A 25 -3.01 4.69 9.49
N GLY A 26 -3.93 5.61 9.16
CA GLY A 26 -5.36 5.31 9.10
C GLY A 26 -5.70 4.15 8.15
N LEU A 27 -5.22 4.20 6.91
CA LEU A 27 -5.47 3.16 5.90
C LEU A 27 -5.01 1.77 6.34
N VAL A 28 -3.81 1.69 6.93
CA VAL A 28 -3.19 0.41 7.29
C VAL A 28 -3.76 -0.15 8.60
N TYR A 29 -4.04 0.70 9.59
CA TYR A 29 -4.55 0.24 10.90
C TYR A 29 -6.06 0.04 10.93
N VAL A 30 -6.85 0.90 10.27
CA VAL A 30 -8.33 0.76 10.20
C VAL A 30 -8.73 -0.45 9.36
N SER A 31 -7.91 -0.87 8.41
CA SER A 31 -8.16 -2.07 7.59
C SER A 31 -7.80 -3.39 8.31
N GLY A 32 -7.18 -3.33 9.49
CA GLY A 32 -6.73 -4.49 10.27
C GLY A 32 -7.71 -4.98 11.34
N VAL A 33 -8.58 -4.11 11.85
CA VAL A 33 -9.53 -4.36 12.94
C VAL A 33 -10.89 -3.79 12.53
N GLU A 34 -12.00 -4.44 12.89
CA GLU A 34 -13.38 -4.01 12.59
C GLU A 34 -13.54 -2.49 12.72
N ALA A 35 -13.59 -1.79 11.59
CA ALA A 35 -13.63 -0.35 11.53
C ALA A 35 -15.00 0.15 11.99
N GLU A 36 -15.04 0.91 13.09
CA GLU A 36 -16.22 1.70 13.45
C GLU A 36 -16.47 2.79 12.41
N GLN A 37 -17.73 3.01 12.06
CA GLN A 37 -18.19 3.89 10.98
C GLN A 37 -17.75 5.37 11.13
N ALA A 38 -17.41 5.81 12.35
CA ALA A 38 -16.84 7.13 12.62
C ALA A 38 -15.42 7.28 12.04
N ASN A 39 -14.63 6.20 12.04
CA ASN A 39 -13.24 6.18 11.56
C ASN A 39 -13.16 6.28 10.02
N GLU A 40 -14.22 5.88 9.31
CA GLU A 40 -14.29 5.93 7.85
C GLU A 40 -14.55 7.35 7.31
N CYS A 41 -15.33 8.17 8.04
CA CYS A 41 -15.56 9.57 7.70
C CYS A 41 -14.27 10.40 7.86
N ASP A 42 -13.55 10.20 8.97
CA ASP A 42 -12.27 10.87 9.21
C ASP A 42 -11.24 10.47 8.16
N LEU A 43 -11.19 9.19 7.76
CA LEU A 43 -10.28 8.74 6.72
C LEU A 43 -10.57 9.39 5.36
N ASN A 44 -11.84 9.53 4.97
CA ASN A 44 -12.20 10.16 3.69
C ASN A 44 -11.80 11.64 3.63
N TRP A 45 -11.94 12.37 4.74
CA TRP A 45 -11.43 13.73 4.87
C TRP A 45 -9.91 13.78 4.63
N HIS A 46 -9.17 12.86 5.24
CA HIS A 46 -7.71 12.79 5.10
C HIS A 46 -7.28 12.52 3.65
N LEU A 47 -7.98 11.64 2.93
CA LEU A 47 -7.74 11.40 1.50
C LEU A 47 -7.97 12.67 0.67
N ASP A 48 -9.06 13.40 0.93
CA ASP A 48 -9.38 14.64 0.25
C ASP A 48 -8.34 15.73 0.51
N ALA A 49 -7.81 15.80 1.73
CA ALA A 49 -6.77 16.76 2.09
C ALA A 49 -5.44 16.47 1.37
N VAL A 50 -5.01 15.19 1.30
CA VAL A 50 -3.81 14.80 0.54
C VAL A 50 -3.94 15.24 -0.92
N HIS A 51 -5.08 14.94 -1.54
CA HIS A 51 -5.36 15.32 -2.93
C HIS A 51 -5.33 16.83 -3.17
N ALA A 52 -5.96 17.60 -2.30
CA ALA A 52 -6.00 19.04 -2.43
C ALA A 52 -4.58 19.62 -2.43
N ILE A 53 -3.71 19.11 -1.55
CA ILE A 53 -2.33 19.59 -1.47
C ILE A 53 -1.48 19.09 -2.65
N GLU A 54 -1.62 17.84 -3.07
CA GLU A 54 -0.95 17.34 -4.28
C GLU A 54 -1.26 18.18 -5.52
N SER A 55 -2.51 18.66 -5.65
CA SER A 55 -2.93 19.48 -6.79
C SER A 55 -2.34 20.90 -6.81
N VAL A 56 -1.92 21.40 -5.64
CA VAL A 56 -1.39 22.77 -5.46
C VAL A 56 0.14 22.78 -5.50
N LEU A 57 0.78 21.63 -5.26
CA LEU A 57 2.23 21.52 -5.34
C LEU A 57 2.73 21.77 -6.76
N PRO A 58 3.73 22.66 -6.95
CA PRO A 58 4.29 22.92 -8.26
C PRO A 58 4.87 21.62 -8.85
N HIS A 59 4.30 21.16 -9.96
CA HIS A 59 4.66 19.91 -10.65
C HIS A 59 6.11 19.91 -11.20
N SER A 60 6.85 20.99 -10.98
CA SER A 60 8.19 21.28 -11.48
C SER A 60 9.32 20.90 -10.52
N GLY A 61 9.03 20.47 -9.28
CA GLY A 61 10.01 19.93 -8.34
C GLY A 61 9.94 18.40 -8.27
N LEU A 62 11.08 17.70 -8.38
CA LEU A 62 11.16 16.30 -7.98
C LEU A 62 10.91 16.25 -6.47
N LEU A 63 9.84 15.56 -6.04
CA LEU A 63 9.59 15.33 -4.62
C LEU A 63 10.83 14.71 -3.97
N PRO A 64 11.16 15.06 -2.71
CA PRO A 64 12.17 14.33 -1.94
C PRO A 64 11.88 12.83 -1.98
N ASP A 65 12.94 12.02 -2.10
CA ASP A 65 12.83 10.56 -2.30
C ASP A 65 11.89 9.90 -1.27
N ASP A 66 12.00 10.29 0.00
CA ASP A 66 11.18 9.77 1.09
C ASP A 66 9.67 10.11 0.93
N ILE A 67 9.37 11.34 0.54
CA ILE A 67 8.00 11.80 0.28
C ILE A 67 7.44 11.09 -0.96
N GLY A 68 8.25 10.93 -2.02
CA GLY A 68 7.85 10.19 -3.22
C GLY A 68 7.50 8.73 -2.92
N VAL A 69 8.22 8.08 -2.01
CA VAL A 69 7.87 6.73 -1.53
C VAL A 69 6.57 6.73 -0.74
N LYS A 70 6.34 7.72 0.14
CA LYS A 70 5.09 7.86 0.91
C LYS A 70 3.87 8.07 0.02
N VAL A 71 3.99 8.87 -1.05
CA VAL A 71 2.92 9.02 -2.07
C VAL A 71 2.58 7.67 -2.69
N ARG A 72 3.56 6.92 -3.19
CA ARG A 72 3.31 5.59 -3.78
C ARG A 72 2.72 4.59 -2.80
N LEU A 73 3.19 4.63 -1.55
CA LEU A 73 2.68 3.79 -0.47
C LEU A 73 1.21 4.11 -0.17
N PHE A 74 0.87 5.39 -0.09
CA PHE A 74 -0.49 5.88 0.10
C PHE A 74 -1.41 5.46 -1.05
N GLU A 75 -1.00 5.68 -2.30
CA GLU A 75 -1.74 5.27 -3.50
C GLU A 75 -2.00 3.76 -3.50
N PHE A 76 -0.97 2.97 -3.19
CA PHE A 76 -1.08 1.52 -3.11
C PHE A 76 -2.06 1.08 -2.00
N ALA A 77 -1.94 1.64 -0.78
CA ALA A 77 -2.80 1.31 0.33
C ALA A 77 -4.27 1.64 0.04
N ASN A 78 -4.53 2.79 -0.60
CA ASN A 78 -5.88 3.17 -1.01
C ASN A 78 -6.41 2.25 -2.13
N ALA A 79 -5.59 1.90 -3.12
CA ALA A 79 -5.96 0.95 -4.18
C ALA A 79 -6.30 -0.43 -3.62
N LEU A 80 -5.51 -0.92 -2.66
CA LEU A 80 -5.76 -2.20 -1.98
C LEU A 80 -7.06 -2.17 -1.16
N ARG A 81 -7.37 -1.04 -0.49
CA ARG A 81 -8.65 -0.84 0.21
C ARG A 81 -9.84 -0.97 -0.72
N CYS A 82 -9.73 -0.41 -1.93
CA CYS A 82 -10.80 -0.42 -2.94
C CYS A 82 -10.88 -1.70 -3.77
N TYR A 83 -9.91 -2.61 -3.62
CA TYR A 83 -9.96 -3.92 -4.26
C TYR A 83 -11.20 -4.67 -3.78
N PRO A 84 -12.10 -5.09 -4.69
CA PRO A 84 -13.38 -5.67 -4.34
C PRO A 84 -13.21 -6.94 -3.50
N ASP A 85 -13.53 -6.86 -2.22
CA ASP A 85 -13.79 -8.06 -1.43
C ASP A 85 -15.19 -8.56 -1.82
N ALA A 86 -15.31 -9.83 -2.19
CA ALA A 86 -16.60 -10.45 -2.51
C ALA A 86 -17.62 -10.34 -1.37
N ARG A 87 -17.20 -9.94 -0.16
CA ARG A 87 -18.05 -9.75 1.02
C ARG A 87 -18.66 -8.36 1.19
N PHE A 88 -18.19 -7.32 0.50
CA PHE A 88 -18.69 -5.93 0.69
C PHE A 88 -19.55 -5.39 -0.46
N ALA A 89 -20.08 -6.26 -1.32
CA ALA A 89 -20.95 -5.85 -2.44
C ALA A 89 -22.20 -5.06 -2.00
N SER A 90 -22.63 -5.17 -0.73
CA SER A 90 -23.76 -4.40 -0.17
C SER A 90 -23.40 -3.02 0.39
N GLN A 91 -22.13 -2.77 0.78
CA GLN A 91 -21.64 -1.45 1.27
C GLN A 91 -20.93 -0.63 0.19
N ALA A 92 -20.59 -1.25 -0.94
CA ALA A 92 -19.78 -0.68 -2.01
C ALA A 92 -20.33 0.58 -2.71
N ARG A 93 -21.54 1.07 -2.39
CA ARG A 93 -22.10 2.26 -3.05
C ARG A 93 -21.52 3.57 -2.50
N GLU A 94 -21.22 3.63 -1.20
CA GLU A 94 -20.74 4.85 -0.55
C GLU A 94 -19.20 4.95 -0.63
N THR A 95 -18.50 3.84 -0.38
CA THR A 95 -17.02 3.76 -0.47
C THR A 95 -16.48 4.00 -1.89
N ARG A 96 -17.26 3.70 -2.94
CA ARG A 96 -16.85 3.92 -4.35
C ARG A 96 -16.75 5.39 -4.74
N LEU A 97 -17.52 6.28 -4.11
CA LEU A 97 -17.46 7.72 -4.40
C LEU A 97 -16.12 8.33 -3.98
N SER A 98 -15.52 7.84 -2.89
CA SER A 98 -14.20 8.29 -2.41
C SER A 98 -13.05 7.71 -3.25
N CYS A 99 -13.16 6.47 -3.74
CA CYS A 99 -12.10 5.85 -4.53
C CYS A 99 -12.06 6.25 -6.01
N SER A 100 -13.17 6.84 -6.51
CA SER A 100 -13.37 7.27 -7.91
C SER A 100 -12.29 8.26 -8.40
N ARG A 101 -11.66 9.04 -7.51
CA ARG A 101 -10.70 10.08 -7.91
C ARG A 101 -9.30 9.58 -8.30
N TYR A 102 -8.89 8.39 -7.86
CA TYR A 102 -7.58 7.81 -8.20
C TYR A 102 -7.62 6.91 -9.45
N TRP A 103 -8.80 6.38 -9.80
CA TRP A 103 -8.93 5.38 -10.87
C TRP A 103 -10.19 5.64 -11.67
N SER A 104 -10.04 5.77 -13.00
CA SER A 104 -11.14 6.06 -13.91
C SER A 104 -12.36 5.16 -13.64
N GLU A 105 -13.51 5.80 -13.43
CA GLU A 105 -14.80 5.14 -13.25
C GLU A 105 -14.99 4.06 -14.32
N GLY A 106 -14.91 2.80 -13.92
CA GLY A 106 -15.23 1.65 -14.77
C GLY A 106 -14.21 0.51 -14.81
N LYS A 107 -12.95 0.69 -14.39
CA LYS A 107 -11.96 -0.40 -14.38
C LYS A 107 -11.76 -0.96 -12.97
N SER A 108 -12.21 -2.18 -12.73
CA SER A 108 -11.91 -2.91 -11.49
C SER A 108 -10.41 -3.25 -11.45
N ILE A 109 -9.71 -2.79 -10.41
CA ILE A 109 -8.31 -3.14 -10.15
C ILE A 109 -8.17 -4.66 -9.99
N SER A 110 -7.23 -5.29 -10.69
CA SER A 110 -6.90 -6.71 -10.50
C SER A 110 -5.79 -6.91 -9.47
N LEU A 111 -5.71 -8.11 -8.89
CA LEU A 111 -4.58 -8.46 -8.01
C LEU A 111 -3.24 -8.47 -8.75
N SER A 112 -3.24 -8.77 -10.05
CA SER A 112 -2.03 -8.74 -10.87
C SER A 112 -1.50 -7.31 -11.07
N GLU A 113 -2.39 -6.33 -11.22
CA GLU A 113 -2.02 -4.91 -11.26
C GLU A 113 -1.47 -4.47 -9.89
N LEU A 114 -2.15 -4.81 -8.80
CA LEU A 114 -1.67 -4.52 -7.45
C LEU A 114 -0.33 -5.20 -7.14
N ALA A 115 -0.13 -6.45 -7.58
CA ALA A 115 1.13 -7.16 -7.40
C ALA A 115 2.29 -6.43 -8.07
N GLY A 116 2.08 -5.93 -9.29
CA GLY A 116 3.06 -5.09 -9.99
C GLY A 116 3.41 -3.84 -9.21
N THR A 117 2.40 -3.07 -8.79
CA THR A 117 2.58 -1.85 -8.00
C THR A 117 3.27 -2.11 -6.67
N PHE A 118 2.91 -3.19 -5.96
CA PHE A 118 3.53 -3.60 -4.71
C PHE A 118 5.02 -3.91 -4.88
N ILE A 119 5.36 -4.73 -5.87
CA ILE A 119 6.75 -5.11 -6.14
C ILE A 119 7.57 -3.86 -6.50
N THR A 120 7.03 -2.98 -7.36
CA THR A 120 7.67 -1.70 -7.69
C THR A 120 7.86 -0.81 -6.46
N LEU A 121 6.87 -0.72 -5.57
CA LEU A 121 6.97 0.01 -4.32
C LEU A 121 8.11 -0.53 -3.45
N CYS A 122 8.17 -1.84 -3.24
CA CYS A 122 9.24 -2.48 -2.45
C CYS A 122 10.64 -2.20 -3.04
N TYR A 123 10.79 -2.24 -4.36
CA TYR A 123 12.05 -1.86 -5.00
C TYR A 123 12.40 -0.38 -4.85
N THR A 124 11.39 0.50 -4.86
CA THR A 124 11.59 1.95 -4.70
C THR A 124 12.09 2.27 -3.30
N VAL A 125 11.60 1.56 -2.27
CA VAL A 125 12.12 1.66 -0.89
C VAL A 125 13.59 1.23 -0.83
N GLY A 126 14.00 0.31 -1.70
CA GLY A 126 15.38 -0.07 -1.93
C GLY A 126 16.06 -0.65 -0.70
N ALA A 127 17.31 -0.26 -0.46
CA ALA A 127 18.13 -0.82 0.63
C ALA A 127 17.58 -0.59 2.05
N ARG A 128 16.59 0.30 2.22
CA ARG A 128 15.95 0.58 3.51
C ARG A 128 15.07 -0.59 3.97
N LEU A 129 14.61 -1.44 3.05
CA LEU A 129 13.77 -2.60 3.35
C LEU A 129 14.45 -3.87 2.83
N SER A 130 14.71 -4.82 3.72
CA SER A 130 15.27 -6.11 3.33
C SER A 130 14.30 -6.89 2.44
N GLU A 131 14.82 -7.50 1.36
CA GLU A 131 14.03 -8.39 0.48
C GLU A 131 13.27 -9.47 1.25
N ALA A 132 13.88 -10.02 2.31
CA ALA A 132 13.26 -11.04 3.14
C ALA A 132 11.95 -10.56 3.82
N MET A 133 11.78 -9.24 3.99
CA MET A 133 10.59 -8.67 4.64
C MET A 133 9.38 -8.57 3.74
N TRP A 134 9.53 -8.67 2.41
CA TRP A 134 8.44 -8.49 1.46
C TRP A 134 8.33 -9.58 0.39
N ALA A 135 9.36 -10.42 0.22
CA ALA A 135 9.40 -11.47 -0.79
C ALA A 135 8.26 -12.51 -0.64
N ASP A 136 7.94 -12.91 0.59
CA ASP A 136 6.81 -13.82 0.86
C ASP A 136 5.48 -13.19 0.46
N THR A 137 5.23 -11.95 0.89
CA THR A 137 4.03 -11.18 0.52
C THR A 137 3.90 -11.02 -1.00
N ALA A 138 5.00 -10.75 -1.71
CA ALA A 138 5.02 -10.68 -3.18
C ALA A 138 4.67 -12.03 -3.82
N ALA A 139 5.19 -13.14 -3.29
CA ALA A 139 4.87 -14.47 -3.77
C ALA A 139 3.38 -14.83 -3.54
N GLN A 140 2.83 -14.46 -2.38
CA GLN A 140 1.40 -14.58 -2.10
C GLN A 140 0.55 -13.77 -3.08
N PHE A 141 0.94 -12.53 -3.40
CA PHE A 141 0.27 -11.68 -4.40
C PHE A 141 0.11 -12.40 -5.74
N VAL A 142 1.19 -13.04 -6.19
CA VAL A 142 1.24 -13.72 -7.47
C VAL A 142 0.36 -14.97 -7.47
N MET A 143 0.37 -15.75 -6.39
CA MET A 143 -0.56 -16.88 -6.23
C MET A 143 -2.02 -16.41 -6.21
N GLN A 144 -2.35 -15.37 -5.43
CA GLN A 144 -3.71 -14.86 -5.33
C GLN A 144 -4.20 -14.29 -6.67
N SER A 145 -3.31 -13.65 -7.44
CA SER A 145 -3.60 -13.21 -8.81
C SER A 145 -3.93 -14.37 -9.75
N ALA A 146 -3.19 -15.48 -9.65
CA ALA A 146 -3.46 -16.68 -10.44
C ALA A 146 -4.80 -17.34 -10.06
N VAL A 147 -5.14 -17.36 -8.76
CA VAL A 147 -6.45 -17.83 -8.28
C VAL A 147 -7.59 -16.93 -8.77
N GLU A 148 -7.42 -15.61 -8.69
CA GLU A 148 -8.39 -14.62 -9.19
C GLU A 148 -8.67 -14.83 -10.69
N GLU A 149 -7.62 -14.95 -11.49
CA GLU A 149 -7.73 -15.12 -12.94
C GLU A 149 -8.41 -16.45 -13.33
N TYR A 150 -8.10 -17.53 -12.62
CA TYR A 150 -8.78 -18.80 -12.82
C TYR A 150 -10.27 -18.69 -12.46
N ARG A 151 -10.63 -18.00 -11.37
CA ARG A 151 -12.05 -17.79 -11.01
C ARG A 151 -12.82 -16.99 -12.05
N LYS A 152 -12.18 -16.03 -12.72
CA LYS A 152 -12.81 -15.19 -13.75
C LYS A 152 -13.04 -15.96 -15.06
N SER A 153 -12.06 -16.78 -15.46
CA SER A 153 -12.04 -17.40 -16.79
C SER A 153 -12.44 -18.88 -16.80
N GLU A 154 -12.37 -19.55 -15.64
CA GLU A 154 -12.41 -21.02 -15.47
C GLU A 154 -11.48 -21.79 -16.42
N SER A 155 -10.49 -21.11 -17.00
CA SER A 155 -9.66 -21.61 -18.09
C SER A 155 -8.28 -22.06 -17.59
N PRO A 156 -7.88 -23.32 -17.84
CA PRO A 156 -6.53 -23.80 -17.55
C PRO A 156 -5.43 -23.00 -18.28
N ALA A 157 -5.74 -22.47 -19.47
CA ALA A 157 -4.81 -21.68 -20.25
C ALA A 157 -4.52 -20.31 -19.60
N SER A 158 -5.53 -19.69 -18.98
CA SER A 158 -5.34 -18.41 -18.29
C SER A 158 -4.49 -18.57 -17.03
N LEU A 159 -4.72 -19.65 -16.26
CA LEU A 159 -3.88 -20.00 -15.11
C LEU A 159 -2.42 -20.22 -15.54
N SER A 160 -2.20 -20.95 -16.63
CA SER A 160 -0.86 -21.23 -17.17
C SER A 160 -0.13 -19.97 -17.64
N LYS A 161 -0.86 -19.00 -18.21
CA LYS A 161 -0.32 -17.68 -18.58
C LYS A 161 0.15 -16.91 -17.33
N HIS A 162 -0.64 -16.92 -16.25
CA HIS A 162 -0.26 -16.27 -14.99
C HIS A 162 0.93 -16.96 -14.31
N ILE A 163 1.00 -18.29 -14.32
CA ILE A 163 2.16 -19.04 -13.81
C ILE A 163 3.43 -18.69 -14.62
N THR A 164 3.31 -18.52 -15.94
CA THR A 164 4.44 -18.10 -16.78
C THR A 164 4.90 -16.68 -16.43
N TRP A 165 3.95 -15.75 -16.23
CA TRP A 165 4.26 -14.38 -15.77
C TRP A 165 4.95 -14.39 -14.40
N ALA A 166 4.44 -15.18 -13.46
CA ALA A 166 5.01 -15.38 -12.12
C ALA A 166 6.47 -15.85 -12.16
N LYS A 167 6.75 -16.86 -12.99
CA LYS A 167 8.11 -17.38 -13.20
C LYS A 167 9.03 -16.34 -13.83
N LYS A 168 8.52 -15.50 -14.73
CA LYS A 168 9.31 -14.42 -15.32
C LYS A 168 9.72 -13.38 -14.25
N ILE A 169 8.81 -13.05 -13.33
CA ILE A 169 9.11 -12.16 -12.20
C ILE A 169 10.14 -12.81 -11.27
N SER A 170 9.98 -14.08 -10.91
CA SER A 170 10.88 -14.75 -9.96
C SER A 170 12.33 -14.79 -10.47
N VAL A 171 12.54 -15.08 -11.76
CA VAL A 171 13.88 -15.17 -12.38
C VAL A 171 14.67 -13.86 -12.28
N GLN A 172 14.01 -12.71 -12.13
CA GLN A 172 14.69 -11.42 -11.99
C GLN A 172 15.28 -11.22 -10.57
N THR A 173 15.02 -12.14 -9.64
CA THR A 173 15.24 -11.95 -8.18
C THR A 173 15.72 -13.22 -7.48
N ALA A 174 17.00 -13.28 -7.14
CA ALA A 174 17.64 -14.49 -6.61
C ALA A 174 16.98 -15.06 -5.33
N ASN A 175 16.64 -14.22 -4.35
CA ASN A 175 16.04 -14.65 -3.06
C ASN A 175 14.52 -14.90 -3.16
N MET A 176 13.80 -14.17 -4.00
CA MET A 176 12.36 -14.38 -4.20
C MET A 176 12.06 -15.74 -4.85
N ASN A 177 13.05 -16.33 -5.53
CA ASN A 177 12.90 -17.61 -6.22
C ASN A 177 12.36 -18.74 -5.34
N GLN A 178 12.77 -18.81 -4.06
CA GLN A 178 12.30 -19.89 -3.18
C GLN A 178 10.81 -19.73 -2.83
N ALA A 179 10.41 -18.56 -2.31
CA ALA A 179 9.02 -18.28 -1.95
C ALA A 179 8.10 -18.41 -3.18
N PHE A 180 8.51 -17.86 -4.32
CA PHE A 180 7.76 -18.00 -5.57
C PHE A 180 7.63 -19.46 -6.01
N THR A 181 8.71 -20.24 -5.94
CA THR A 181 8.67 -21.67 -6.30
C THR A 181 7.71 -22.43 -5.41
N GLU A 182 7.73 -22.17 -4.10
CA GLU A 182 6.84 -22.79 -3.13
C GLU A 182 5.36 -22.46 -3.43
N TYR A 183 5.01 -21.19 -3.56
CA TYR A 183 3.62 -20.80 -3.84
C TYR A 183 3.13 -21.22 -5.22
N ILE A 184 4.00 -21.19 -6.25
CA ILE A 184 3.66 -21.67 -7.60
C ILE A 184 3.41 -23.18 -7.60
N SER A 185 4.14 -23.96 -6.79
CA SER A 185 3.93 -25.41 -6.69
C SER A 185 2.52 -25.76 -6.23
N HIS A 186 1.90 -24.93 -5.39
CA HIS A 186 0.53 -25.11 -4.95
C HIS A 186 -0.52 -24.91 -6.05
N LEU A 187 -0.19 -24.22 -7.14
CA LEU A 187 -1.12 -24.00 -8.26
C LEU A 187 -1.23 -25.23 -9.19
N GLN A 188 -0.33 -26.20 -9.07
CA GLN A 188 -0.35 -27.41 -9.88
C GLN A 188 -1.21 -28.49 -9.20
N PRO A 189 -2.23 -29.04 -9.89
CA PRO A 189 -3.05 -30.12 -9.32
C PRO A 189 -2.23 -31.42 -9.21
N PRO A 190 -2.42 -32.21 -8.14
CA PRO A 190 -1.91 -33.57 -8.08
C PRO A 190 -2.50 -34.44 -9.19
N ASP A 191 -1.79 -35.51 -9.55
CA ASP A 191 -2.23 -36.47 -10.56
C ASP A 191 -3.64 -37.00 -10.25
N GLY A 192 -4.50 -36.98 -11.27
CA GLY A 192 -5.90 -37.43 -11.16
C GLY A 192 -6.86 -36.45 -10.48
N THR A 193 -6.40 -35.31 -9.97
CA THR A 193 -7.28 -34.30 -9.36
C THR A 193 -7.76 -33.29 -10.41
N SER A 194 -9.07 -33.04 -10.47
CA SER A 194 -9.59 -32.00 -11.37
C SER A 194 -9.11 -30.61 -10.95
N LEU A 195 -8.74 -29.78 -11.93
CA LEU A 195 -8.24 -28.43 -11.67
C LEU A 195 -9.23 -27.57 -10.85
N ASN A 196 -10.52 -27.68 -11.12
CA ASN A 196 -11.54 -26.92 -10.39
C ASN A 196 -11.57 -27.28 -8.90
N ILE A 197 -11.60 -28.59 -8.57
CA ILE A 197 -11.55 -29.07 -7.19
C ILE A 197 -10.25 -28.61 -6.52
N HIS A 198 -9.12 -28.72 -7.20
CA HIS A 198 -7.82 -28.27 -6.69
C HIS A 198 -7.81 -26.78 -6.37
N MET A 199 -8.28 -25.93 -7.28
CA MET A 199 -8.28 -24.47 -7.08
C MET A 199 -9.22 -24.02 -5.96
N ARG A 200 -10.30 -24.76 -5.68
CA ARG A 200 -11.13 -24.55 -4.48
C ARG A 200 -10.37 -24.89 -3.20
N THR A 201 -9.63 -25.99 -3.19
CA THR A 201 -8.76 -26.37 -2.06
C THR A 201 -7.65 -25.35 -1.82
N VAL A 202 -6.97 -24.90 -2.88
CA VAL A 202 -5.96 -23.82 -2.80
C VAL A 202 -6.57 -22.55 -2.22
N SER A 203 -7.73 -22.15 -2.72
CA SER A 203 -8.47 -20.97 -2.22
C SER A 203 -8.81 -21.05 -0.72
N ALA A 204 -9.19 -22.23 -0.24
CA ALA A 204 -9.50 -22.47 1.16
C ALA A 204 -8.23 -22.50 2.03
N ARG A 205 -7.14 -23.07 1.52
CA ARG A 205 -5.85 -23.14 2.19
C ARG A 205 -5.17 -21.77 2.32
N PHE A 206 -5.39 -20.88 1.35
CA PHE A 206 -4.82 -19.53 1.31
C PHE A 206 -5.93 -18.46 1.26
N PRO A 207 -6.61 -18.19 2.40
CA PRO A 207 -7.68 -17.20 2.44
C PRO A 207 -7.18 -15.80 2.11
N ILE A 208 -7.95 -15.08 1.29
CA ILE A 208 -7.63 -13.71 0.85
C ILE A 208 -7.44 -12.74 2.03
N ASN A 209 -8.12 -12.96 3.17
CA ASN A 209 -7.98 -12.10 4.36
C ASN A 209 -6.61 -12.24 5.02
N LYS A 210 -6.11 -13.47 5.14
CA LYS A 210 -4.77 -13.71 5.70
C LYS A 210 -3.71 -13.05 4.83
N PHE A 211 -3.87 -13.18 3.52
CA PHE A 211 -3.05 -12.47 2.56
C PHE A 211 -3.11 -10.94 2.75
N LYS A 212 -4.31 -10.34 2.86
CA LYS A 212 -4.46 -8.90 3.11
C LYS A 212 -3.73 -8.45 4.38
N TYR A 213 -3.80 -9.22 5.46
CA TYR A 213 -3.03 -8.92 6.68
C TYR A 213 -1.52 -8.93 6.43
N SER A 214 -0.99 -9.93 5.71
CA SER A 214 0.44 -9.97 5.34
C SER A 214 0.85 -8.76 4.49
N VAL A 215 -0.03 -8.29 3.61
CA VAL A 215 0.20 -7.04 2.86
C VAL A 215 0.30 -5.86 3.81
N PHE A 216 -0.70 -5.66 4.68
CA PHE A 216 -0.69 -4.56 5.65
C PHE A 216 0.52 -4.58 6.58
N ASP A 217 0.92 -5.74 7.10
CA ASP A 217 2.13 -5.89 7.91
C ASP A 217 3.38 -5.42 7.15
N THR A 218 3.45 -5.73 5.85
CA THR A 218 4.54 -5.26 5.00
C THR A 218 4.49 -3.74 4.81
N LEU A 219 3.31 -3.15 4.63
CA LEU A 219 3.14 -1.69 4.55
C LEU A 219 3.55 -0.98 5.85
N VAL A 220 3.22 -1.56 7.02
CA VAL A 220 3.71 -1.08 8.32
C VAL A 220 5.24 -1.13 8.37
N ASN A 221 5.84 -2.21 7.89
CA ASN A 221 7.30 -2.33 7.86
C ASN A 221 7.95 -1.30 6.93
N ILE A 222 7.34 -0.98 5.80
CA ILE A 222 7.77 0.12 4.94
C ILE A 222 7.71 1.44 5.71
N MET A 223 6.58 1.76 6.36
CA MET A 223 6.45 3.00 7.15
C MET A 223 7.52 3.15 8.23
N LYS A 224 7.96 2.04 8.84
CA LYS A 224 8.99 2.05 9.90
C LYS A 224 10.40 2.38 9.40
N VAL A 225 10.67 2.20 8.10
CA VAL A 225 12.00 2.46 7.51
C VAL A 225 12.08 3.80 6.77
N LEU A 226 10.96 4.53 6.71
CA LEU A 226 10.87 5.90 6.17
C LEU A 226 11.04 6.93 7.29
N GLU A 227 11.43 8.14 6.92
CA GLU A 227 11.63 9.21 7.90
C GLU A 227 10.30 9.67 8.49
N PRO A 228 10.17 9.84 9.83
CA PRO A 228 8.93 10.35 10.41
C PRO A 228 8.77 11.86 10.06
N PRO A 229 7.56 12.35 9.75
CA PRO A 229 7.35 13.76 9.44
C PRO A 229 7.74 14.67 10.58
N VAL A 230 8.39 15.80 10.27
CA VAL A 230 8.80 16.82 11.26
C VAL A 230 7.61 17.28 12.11
N LEU A 231 6.45 17.52 11.49
CA LEU A 231 5.25 17.94 12.22
C LEU A 231 4.78 16.89 13.22
N LEU A 232 4.88 15.60 12.88
CA LEU A 232 4.52 14.50 13.78
C LEU A 232 5.53 14.37 14.93
N GLN A 233 6.81 14.64 14.67
CA GLN A 233 7.85 14.67 15.71
C GLN A 233 7.62 15.81 16.71
N LEU A 234 7.23 16.99 16.22
CA LEU A 234 6.87 18.15 17.05
C LEU A 234 5.64 17.88 17.91
N GLU A 235 4.61 17.24 17.34
CA GLU A 235 3.41 16.79 18.07
C GLU A 235 3.76 15.83 19.22
N ARG A 236 4.69 14.88 18.96
CA ARG A 236 5.17 13.90 19.95
C ARG A 236 6.16 14.48 20.97
N GLY A 237 6.55 15.74 20.82
CA GLY A 237 7.39 16.48 21.75
C GLY A 237 8.90 16.17 21.67
N GLN A 238 9.37 15.56 20.58
CA GLN A 238 10.79 15.34 20.36
C GLN A 238 11.12 15.39 18.87
N LEU A 239 11.83 16.44 18.45
CA LEU A 239 12.42 16.54 17.13
C LEU A 239 13.71 15.73 17.06
N TRP A 240 13.93 15.03 15.95
CA TRP A 240 15.14 14.27 15.72
C TRP A 240 16.38 15.16 15.82
N GLY A 241 17.42 14.66 16.50
CA GLY A 241 18.64 15.42 16.77
C GLY A 241 18.54 16.38 17.97
N LEU A 242 17.36 16.56 18.56
CA LEU A 242 17.16 17.35 19.77
C LEU A 242 16.66 16.48 20.94
N SER A 243 17.03 16.87 22.16
CA SER A 243 16.36 16.40 23.37
C SER A 243 14.94 16.96 23.47
N ARG A 244 14.10 16.36 24.33
CA ARG A 244 12.76 16.88 24.64
C ARG A 244 12.80 18.30 25.19
N THR A 245 13.83 18.62 25.99
CA THR A 245 14.01 19.96 26.56
C THR A 245 14.36 20.98 25.48
N GLU A 246 15.28 20.65 24.57
CA GLU A 246 15.65 21.51 23.44
C GLU A 246 14.47 21.69 22.47
N THR A 247 13.72 20.62 22.20
CA THR A 247 12.50 20.68 21.39
C THR A 247 11.47 21.61 22.02
N LYS A 248 11.27 21.53 23.35
CA LYS A 248 10.36 22.43 24.07
C LYS A 248 10.82 23.89 23.99
N GLN A 249 12.10 24.15 24.20
CA GLN A 249 12.66 25.50 24.07
C GLN A 249 12.47 26.06 22.66
N LEU A 250 12.65 25.23 21.62
CA LEU A 250 12.39 25.61 20.24
C LEU A 250 10.91 25.97 20.05
N LYS A 251 10.00 25.08 20.46
CA LYS A 251 8.54 25.28 20.41
C LYS A 251 8.12 26.59 21.08
N ASP A 252 8.61 26.84 22.30
CA ASP A 252 8.33 28.07 23.07
C ASP A 252 8.82 29.32 22.31
N ARG A 253 10.00 29.26 21.67
CA ARG A 253 10.57 30.37 20.89
C ARG A 253 9.77 30.72 19.64
N VAL A 254 9.15 29.72 18.99
CA VAL A 254 8.38 29.91 17.75
C VAL A 254 6.86 30.00 18.00
N GLY A 255 6.43 30.00 19.27
CA GLY A 255 5.03 30.14 19.64
C GLY A 255 4.17 28.89 19.42
N LEU A 256 4.80 27.72 19.22
CA LEU A 256 4.11 26.43 19.14
C LEU A 256 3.91 25.91 20.57
N LYS A 257 2.66 25.74 21.02
CA LYS A 257 2.37 25.20 22.35
C LYS A 257 2.44 23.67 22.36
#